data_AF-A0A1B6M5C8-F1
#
_entry.id   AF-A0A1B6M5C8-F1
#
_cell.length_a   1.000
_cell.length_b   1.000
_cell.length_c   1.000
_cell.angle_alpha   90.00
_cell.angle_beta   90.00
_cell.angle_gamma   90.00
#
_symmetry.space_group_name_H-M   'P 1'
#
loop_
_entity.id
_entity.type
_entity.pdbx_description
1 polymer ?
#
loop_
_entity_poly.entity_id
_entity_poly.type
_entity_poly.pdbx_seq_one_letter_code
_entity_poly.pdbx_strand_id
1 'polypeptide(L)'
;LQFRPERFLSAEGKVTKPDFFIPFGVGRRMCLGDVLARMELFLFFSSFLHCFHLSVPEGHAPPSLQYVPGITLTPQSFKVALTQRLLEDCELDFLTEHHTSRTVGSH
;
A
#
# COMPACT_ATOMS: atom_id res chain seq x y z
N LEU A 1 -19.78 10.36 -2.48
CA LEU A 1 -18.34 10.02 -2.35
C LEU A 1 -18.18 8.53 -2.62
N GLN A 2 -17.89 8.13 -3.86
CA GLN A 2 -17.68 6.71 -4.21
C GLN A 2 -16.22 6.47 -4.58
N PHE A 3 -15.66 5.35 -4.15
CA PHE A 3 -14.36 4.88 -4.62
C PHE A 3 -14.51 4.31 -6.04
N ARG A 4 -13.84 4.96 -7.01
CA ARG A 4 -13.96 4.67 -8.45
C ARG A 4 -12.59 4.79 -9.10
N PRO A 5 -11.76 3.73 -9.15
CA PRO A 5 -10.44 3.73 -9.76
C PRO A 5 -10.46 4.11 -11.25
N GLU A 6 -11.55 3.79 -11.95
CA GLU A 6 -11.71 3.97 -13.40
C GLU A 6 -11.66 5.44 -13.82
N ARG A 7 -11.85 6.38 -12.88
CA ARG A 7 -11.68 7.83 -13.14
C ARG A 7 -10.25 8.23 -13.52
N PHE A 8 -9.29 7.33 -13.35
CA PHE A 8 -7.90 7.49 -13.76
C PHE A 8 -7.58 6.71 -15.04
N LEU A 9 -8.58 6.20 -15.76
CA LEU A 9 -8.39 5.48 -17.02
C LEU A 9 -9.02 6.26 -18.18
N SER A 10 -8.34 6.30 -19.34
CA SER A 10 -8.92 6.79 -20.59
C SER A 10 -9.90 5.75 -21.18
N ALA A 11 -10.64 6.14 -22.22
CA ALA A 11 -11.55 5.21 -22.92
C ALA A 11 -10.80 3.99 -23.52
N GLU A 12 -9.52 4.14 -23.81
CA GLU A 12 -8.61 3.11 -24.31
C GLU A 12 -7.94 2.31 -23.18
N GLY A 13 -8.28 2.56 -21.92
CA GLY A 13 -7.74 1.85 -20.75
C GLY A 13 -6.35 2.34 -20.30
N LYS A 14 -5.85 3.45 -20.84
CA LYS A 14 -4.56 4.02 -20.42
C LYS A 14 -4.71 4.81 -19.12
N VAL A 15 -3.73 4.68 -18.21
CA VAL A 15 -3.69 5.50 -17.00
C VAL A 15 -3.52 6.98 -17.36
N THR A 16 -4.38 7.82 -16.80
CA THR A 16 -4.38 9.27 -16.92
C THR A 16 -4.32 9.91 -15.53
N LYS A 17 -3.63 11.05 -15.42
CA LYS A 17 -3.60 11.86 -14.21
C LYS A 17 -4.47 13.10 -14.45
N PRO A 18 -5.68 13.18 -13.88
CA PRO A 18 -6.52 14.35 -14.01
C PRO A 18 -5.91 15.57 -13.30
N ASP A 19 -6.15 16.77 -13.82
CA ASP A 19 -5.60 18.02 -13.26
C ASP A 19 -6.10 18.31 -11.84
N PHE A 20 -7.27 17.81 -11.48
CA PHE A 20 -7.81 17.91 -10.11
C PHE A 20 -7.11 16.99 -9.10
N PHE A 21 -6.24 16.08 -9.55
CA PHE A 21 -5.55 15.13 -8.68
C PHE A 21 -4.26 15.74 -8.12
N ILE A 22 -4.41 16.45 -6.99
CA ILE A 22 -3.35 17.23 -6.34
C ILE A 22 -3.16 16.80 -4.87
N PRO A 23 -2.76 15.54 -4.58
CA PRO A 23 -2.61 15.07 -3.20
C PRO A 23 -1.42 15.71 -2.46
N PHE A 24 -0.46 16.29 -3.18
CA PHE A 24 0.80 16.81 -2.65
C PHE A 24 0.97 18.33 -2.88
N GLY A 25 -0.10 19.03 -3.23
CA GLY A 25 -0.06 20.45 -3.57
C GLY A 25 0.56 20.74 -4.95
N VAL A 26 0.64 22.04 -5.29
CA VAL A 26 1.30 22.56 -6.51
C VAL A 26 2.13 23.79 -6.17
N GLY A 27 3.07 24.16 -7.05
CA GLY A 27 3.84 25.41 -6.95
C GLY A 27 4.96 25.36 -5.90
N ARG A 28 5.40 26.53 -5.42
CA ARG A 28 6.62 26.69 -4.59
C ARG A 28 6.63 25.93 -3.26
N ARG A 29 5.46 25.48 -2.79
CA ARG A 29 5.29 24.75 -1.54
C ARG A 29 4.75 23.33 -1.75
N MET A 30 4.84 22.80 -2.98
CA MET A 30 4.51 21.40 -3.22
C MET A 30 5.35 20.49 -2.34
N CYS A 31 4.79 19.34 -1.95
CA CYS A 31 5.49 18.38 -1.11
C CYS A 31 6.78 17.93 -1.79
N LEU A 32 7.92 18.15 -1.12
CA LEU A 32 9.23 17.70 -1.58
C LEU A 32 9.31 16.16 -1.68
N GLY A 33 8.46 15.45 -0.94
CA GLY A 33 8.38 13.99 -0.94
C GLY A 33 7.45 13.38 -1.99
N ASP A 34 6.84 14.14 -2.90
CA ASP A 34 5.84 13.62 -3.87
C ASP A 34 6.35 12.39 -4.67
N VAL A 35 7.54 12.49 -5.25
CA VAL A 35 8.11 11.40 -6.06
C VAL A 35 8.38 10.16 -5.20
N LEU A 36 8.99 10.36 -4.03
CA LEU A 36 9.32 9.27 -3.12
C LEU A 36 8.06 8.57 -2.62
N ALA A 37 7.07 9.34 -2.15
CA ALA A 37 5.81 8.80 -1.63
C ALA A 37 5.05 8.00 -2.69
N ARG A 38 5.07 8.45 -3.96
CA ARG A 38 4.46 7.68 -5.07
C ARG A 38 5.17 6.37 -5.33
N MET A 39 6.50 6.36 -5.32
CA MET A 39 7.29 5.14 -5.51
C MET A 39 7.08 4.15 -4.37
N GLU A 40 7.18 4.63 -3.13
CA GLU A 40 6.97 3.82 -1.93
C GLU A 40 5.57 3.23 -1.89
N LEU A 41 4.53 4.04 -2.13
CA LEU A 41 3.15 3.56 -2.18
C LEU A 41 2.96 2.51 -3.26
N PHE A 42 3.51 2.72 -4.46
CA PHE A 42 3.40 1.75 -5.55
C PHE A 42 4.08 0.43 -5.20
N LEU A 43 5.34 0.47 -4.76
CA LEU A 43 6.13 -0.72 -4.46
C LEU A 43 5.56 -1.50 -3.28
N PHE A 44 5.21 -0.81 -2.20
CA PHE A 44 4.63 -1.43 -1.02
C PHE A 44 3.26 -2.03 -1.35
N PHE A 45 2.35 -1.24 -1.93
CA PHE A 45 0.98 -1.69 -2.17
C PHE A 45 0.90 -2.81 -3.22
N SER A 46 1.66 -2.70 -4.32
CA SER A 46 1.71 -3.75 -5.32
C SER A 46 2.29 -5.02 -4.72
N SER A 47 3.49 -4.99 -4.11
CA SER A 47 4.10 -6.17 -3.50
C SER A 47 3.20 -6.80 -2.44
N PHE A 48 2.56 -5.98 -1.60
CA PHE A 48 1.68 -6.45 -0.54
C PHE A 48 0.44 -7.17 -1.10
N LEU A 49 -0.25 -6.58 -2.08
CA LEU A 49 -1.40 -7.24 -2.73
C LEU A 49 -0.97 -8.38 -3.66
N HIS A 50 0.28 -8.37 -4.12
CA HIS A 50 0.87 -9.48 -4.83
C HIS A 50 1.15 -10.66 -3.89
N CYS A 51 1.42 -10.44 -2.60
CA CYS A 51 1.73 -11.53 -1.68
C CYS A 51 0.51 -11.99 -0.88
N PHE A 52 -0.47 -11.12 -0.62
CA PHE A 52 -1.55 -11.39 0.32
C PHE A 52 -2.95 -11.16 -0.27
N HIS A 53 -3.88 -12.02 0.11
CA HIS A 53 -5.31 -11.75 0.06
C HIS A 53 -5.75 -11.08 1.37
N LEU A 54 -6.45 -9.95 1.24
CA LEU A 54 -6.98 -9.19 2.38
C LEU A 54 -8.46 -9.50 2.54
N SER A 55 -8.87 -9.87 3.75
CA SER A 55 -10.27 -10.08 4.09
C SER A 55 -10.62 -9.53 5.46
N VAL A 56 -11.93 -9.44 5.74
CA VAL A 56 -12.42 -9.14 7.08
C VAL A 56 -12.23 -10.40 7.93
N PRO A 57 -11.61 -10.32 9.11
CA PRO A 57 -11.45 -11.48 9.99
C PRO A 57 -12.80 -12.13 10.34
N GLU A 58 -12.81 -13.44 10.53
CA GLU A 58 -14.03 -14.17 10.90
C GLU A 58 -14.68 -13.57 12.16
N GLY A 59 -16.01 -13.46 12.14
CA GLY A 59 -16.79 -12.88 13.23
C GLY A 59 -16.67 -11.36 13.38
N HIS A 60 -15.94 -10.66 12.51
CA HIS A 60 -15.84 -9.19 12.55
C HIS A 60 -16.71 -8.54 11.47
N ALA A 61 -17.24 -7.35 11.76
CA ALA A 61 -17.92 -6.52 10.76
C ALA A 61 -16.89 -5.81 9.86
N PRO A 62 -17.27 -5.42 8.62
CA PRO A 62 -16.43 -4.57 7.78
C PRO A 62 -16.00 -3.28 8.50
N PRO A 63 -14.78 -2.76 8.23
CA PRO A 63 -14.32 -1.51 8.81
C PRO A 63 -15.26 -0.34 8.53
N SER A 64 -15.41 0.55 9.51
CA SER A 64 -16.13 1.81 9.34
C SER A 64 -15.47 2.67 8.27
N LEU A 65 -16.26 3.30 7.42
CA LEU A 65 -15.78 4.27 6.43
C LEU A 65 -15.65 5.70 7.00
N GLN A 66 -15.94 5.87 8.30
CA GLN A 66 -15.70 7.13 9.00
C GLN A 66 -14.20 7.30 9.29
N TYR A 67 -13.73 8.53 9.24
CA TYR A 67 -12.34 8.89 9.51
C TYR A 67 -12.21 9.69 10.80
N VAL A 68 -11.02 9.66 11.38
CA VAL A 68 -10.61 10.52 12.47
C VAL A 68 -9.89 11.73 11.85
N PRO A 69 -10.39 12.96 12.05
CA PRO A 69 -9.76 14.17 11.50
C PRO A 69 -8.47 14.53 12.25
N GLY A 70 -7.49 15.08 11.54
CA GLY A 70 -6.19 15.51 12.05
C GLY A 70 -5.39 16.23 10.96
N ILE A 71 -4.05 16.21 11.06
CA ILE A 71 -3.17 16.68 9.96
C ILE A 71 -3.44 15.88 8.67
N THR A 72 -3.72 14.59 8.83
CA THR A 72 -4.19 13.69 7.77
C THR A 72 -5.53 13.06 8.17
N LEU A 73 -6.26 12.52 7.20
CA LEU A 73 -7.46 11.73 7.47
C LEU A 73 -7.04 10.28 7.72
N THR A 74 -7.28 9.78 8.93
CA THR A 74 -6.88 8.42 9.32
C THR A 74 -8.14 7.56 9.55
N PRO A 75 -8.18 6.29 9.13
CA PRO A 75 -9.30 5.41 9.44
C PRO A 75 -9.43 5.16 10.95
N GLN A 76 -10.63 4.82 11.41
CA GLN A 76 -10.82 4.27 12.75
C GLN A 76 -10.08 2.92 12.88
N SER A 77 -9.71 2.52 14.10
CA SER A 77 -9.02 1.24 14.33
C SER A 77 -9.82 0.07 13.76
N PHE A 78 -9.16 -0.78 12.97
CA PHE A 78 -9.77 -1.95 12.33
C PHE A 78 -8.78 -3.11 12.27
N LYS A 79 -9.30 -4.31 12.05
CA LYS A 79 -8.50 -5.53 11.86
C LYS A 79 -8.67 -6.03 10.44
N VAL A 80 -7.61 -6.66 9.93
CA VAL A 80 -7.55 -7.28 8.60
C VAL A 80 -6.97 -8.67 8.76
N ALA A 81 -7.58 -9.66 8.11
CA ALA A 81 -6.98 -10.97 7.95
C ALA A 81 -6.14 -10.98 6.67
N LEU A 82 -4.89 -11.43 6.79
CA LEU A 82 -3.95 -11.53 5.68
C LEU A 82 -3.68 -13.02 5.41
N THR A 83 -4.05 -13.48 4.23
CA THR A 83 -3.78 -14.85 3.79
C THR A 83 -2.77 -14.81 2.66
N GLN A 84 -1.63 -15.48 2.81
CA GLN A 84 -0.61 -15.52 1.77
C GLN A 84 -1.17 -16.18 0.50
N ARG A 85 -0.93 -15.56 -0.66
CA ARG A 85 -1.25 -16.14 -1.96
C ARG A 85 -0.21 -17.19 -2.30
N LEU A 86 -0.68 -18.35 -2.78
CA LEU A 86 0.21 -19.35 -3.37
C LEU A 86 0.72 -18.80 -4.69
N LEU A 87 1.91 -18.19 -4.66
CA LEU A 87 2.66 -17.84 -5.84
C LEU A 87 3.66 -18.95 -6.07
N GLU A 88 3.60 -19.63 -7.21
CA GLU A 88 4.56 -20.69 -7.55
C GLU A 88 6.02 -20.17 -7.64
N ASP A 89 6.25 -18.84 -7.68
CA ASP A 89 7.59 -18.25 -7.85
C ASP A 89 7.87 -16.98 -7.00
N CYS A 90 7.22 -16.77 -5.84
CA CYS A 90 7.59 -15.64 -4.98
C CYS A 90 8.66 -16.08 -3.97
N GLU A 91 9.93 -16.08 -4.40
CA GLU A 91 11.07 -16.07 -3.48
C GLU A 91 11.01 -14.81 -2.61
N LEU A 92 10.30 -14.93 -1.50
CA LEU A 92 10.43 -14.02 -0.37
C LEU A 92 11.42 -14.62 0.65
N ASP A 93 12.57 -15.09 0.17
CA ASP A 93 13.65 -15.64 0.99
C ASP A 93 14.21 -14.62 2.01
N PHE A 94 13.91 -13.34 1.83
CA PHE A 94 14.28 -12.29 2.79
C PHE A 94 13.56 -12.37 4.15
N LEU A 95 12.40 -13.02 4.25
CA LEU A 95 11.68 -13.14 5.53
C LEU A 95 11.70 -14.56 6.12
N THR A 96 12.07 -15.57 5.34
CA THR A 96 12.16 -16.97 5.77
C THR A 96 13.56 -17.42 6.19
N GLU A 97 14.60 -16.62 5.97
CA GLU A 97 15.89 -16.88 6.62
C GLU A 97 15.84 -16.46 8.10
N HIS A 98 15.59 -17.44 8.96
CA HIS A 98 16.17 -17.47 10.31
C HIS A 98 17.69 -17.30 10.17
N HIS A 99 18.17 -16.06 10.22
CA HIS A 99 19.59 -15.75 10.22
C HIS A 99 20.23 -16.36 11.48
N THR A 100 20.72 -17.59 11.36
CA THR A 100 21.68 -18.15 12.31
C THR A 100 22.90 -17.25 12.26
N SER A 101 23.11 -16.50 13.33
CA SER A 101 24.24 -15.61 13.54
C SER A 101 25.54 -16.35 13.24
N ARG A 102 26.15 -16.12 12.07
CA ARG A 102 27.50 -16.60 11.78
C ARG A 102 28.47 -15.69 12.50
N THR A 103 28.99 -16.16 13.63
CA THR A 103 30.13 -15.55 14.32
C THR A 103 31.32 -15.47 13.35
N VAL A 104 31.76 -14.26 13.01
CA VAL A 104 33.05 -14.08 12.32
C VAL A 104 34.14 -14.11 13.39
N GLY A 105 34.81 -15.25 13.49
CA GLY A 105 36.00 -15.43 14.30
C GLY A 105 37.24 -14.86 13.59
N SER A 106 37.95 -14.01 14.32
CA SER A 106 39.41 -13.92 14.45
C SER A 106 40.28 -14.45 13.29
N HIS A 107 40.88 -13.52 12.56
CA HIS A 107 42.30 -13.56 12.19
C HIS A 107 42.91 -12.17 12.33
#